data_AF-Q54TX5-F1
#
_entry.id   AF-Q54TX5-F1
#
_cell.length_a   1.000
_cell.length_b   1.000
_cell.length_c   1.000
_cell.angle_alpha   90.00
_cell.angle_beta   90.00
_cell.angle_gamma   90.00
#
_symmetry.space_group_name_H-M   'P 1'
#
loop_
_entity.id
_entity.type
_entity.pdbx_description
1 polymer ?
#
loop_
_entity_poly.entity_id
_entity_poly.type
_entity_poly.pdbx_seq_one_letter_code
_entity_poly.pdbx_strand_id
1 'polypeptide(L)'
;MNFFDKLKGELNLGEEELNKKTIQIRLFYPNTLELNSNSTKLIDNFIVNGTLNIVRRQKGITVFGRILKENSHYYTSVTALSSMKISHCKNSYFTPQDITMSTFTHLQKT
;
A
#
# COMPACT_ATOMS: atom_id res chain seq x y z
N MET A 1 -13.13 -7.68 1.07
CA MET A 1 -11.81 -8.31 1.26
C MET A 1 -10.83 -7.18 1.49
N ASN A 2 -10.12 -7.16 2.63
CA ASN A 2 -9.18 -6.09 2.93
C ASN A 2 -7.94 -6.20 2.02
N PHE A 3 -7.14 -5.13 1.91
CA PHE A 3 -5.96 -5.14 1.04
C PHE A 3 -4.97 -6.25 1.41
N PHE A 4 -4.77 -6.48 2.70
CA PHE A 4 -3.86 -7.50 3.21
C PHE A 4 -4.27 -8.92 2.76
N ASP A 5 -5.56 -9.23 2.80
CA ASP A 5 -6.14 -10.49 2.31
C ASP A 5 -6.04 -10.60 0.78
N LYS A 6 -6.23 -9.48 0.07
CA LYS A 6 -6.01 -9.44 -1.38
C LYS A 6 -4.57 -9.80 -1.71
N LEU A 7 -3.60 -9.24 -1.00
CA LEU A 7 -2.18 -9.57 -1.17
C LEU A 7 -1.84 -10.99 -0.81
N LYS A 8 -2.42 -11.50 0.27
CA LYS A 8 -2.28 -12.90 0.68
C LYS A 8 -2.67 -13.83 -0.48
N GLY A 9 -3.78 -13.55 -1.15
CA GLY A 9 -4.23 -14.27 -2.34
C GLY A 9 -3.30 -14.11 -3.54
N GLU A 10 -2.92 -12.87 -3.88
CA GLU A 10 -2.07 -12.56 -5.04
C GLU A 10 -0.64 -13.12 -4.94
N LEU A 11 -0.11 -13.21 -3.72
CA LEU A 11 1.23 -13.76 -3.46
C LEU A 11 1.20 -15.26 -3.12
N ASN A 12 0.01 -15.85 -2.92
CA ASN A 12 -0.17 -17.22 -2.45
C ASN A 12 0.64 -17.52 -1.17
N LEU A 13 0.56 -16.64 -0.17
CA LEU A 13 1.29 -16.74 1.10
C LEU A 13 0.34 -16.88 2.28
N GLY A 14 0.82 -17.47 3.38
CA GLY A 14 0.16 -17.37 4.68
C GLY A 14 0.24 -15.97 5.28
N GLU A 15 -0.59 -15.66 6.29
CA GLU A 15 -0.49 -14.40 7.04
C GLU A 15 0.88 -14.28 7.74
N GLU A 16 1.36 -15.36 8.35
CA GLU A 16 2.66 -15.39 9.01
C GLU A 16 3.83 -15.14 8.03
N GLU A 17 3.77 -15.76 6.85
CA GLU A 17 4.78 -15.57 5.81
C GLU A 17 4.78 -14.13 5.28
N LEU A 18 3.59 -13.58 5.02
CA LEU A 18 3.43 -12.20 4.55
C LEU A 18 3.96 -11.20 5.59
N ASN A 19 3.70 -11.44 6.88
CA ASN A 19 4.18 -10.60 7.99
C ASN A 19 5.71 -10.59 8.16
N LYS A 20 6.41 -11.63 7.70
CA LYS A 20 7.89 -11.72 7.77
C LYS A 20 8.56 -11.27 6.48
N LYS A 21 7.82 -11.13 5.38
CA LYS A 21 8.38 -10.86 4.05
C LYS A 21 8.57 -9.37 3.80
N THR A 22 9.79 -8.97 3.48
CA THR A 22 10.04 -7.66 2.88
C THR A 22 9.63 -7.70 1.41
N ILE A 23 8.76 -6.76 1.02
CA ILE A 23 8.22 -6.65 -0.33
C ILE A 23 8.66 -5.31 -0.93
N GLN A 24 8.96 -5.33 -2.22
CA GLN A 24 9.21 -4.10 -2.95
C GLN A 24 7.87 -3.54 -3.44
N ILE A 25 7.58 -2.30 -3.07
CA ILE A 25 6.34 -1.61 -3.37
C ILE A 25 6.70 -0.36 -4.18
N ARG A 26 6.05 -0.18 -5.33
CA ARG A 26 6.17 1.01 -6.15
C ARG A 26 4.86 1.78 -6.12
N LEU A 27 4.91 2.97 -5.54
CA LEU A 27 3.80 3.91 -5.44
C LEU A 27 3.86 4.86 -6.63
N PHE A 28 2.74 5.01 -7.35
CA PHE A 28 2.61 5.92 -8.48
C PHE A 28 1.70 7.07 -8.10
N TYR A 29 2.16 8.30 -8.34
CA TYR A 29 1.41 9.53 -8.11
C TYR A 29 1.28 10.28 -9.43
N PRO A 30 0.16 10.97 -9.68
CA PRO A 30 -0.06 11.70 -10.93
C PRO A 30 0.82 12.97 -10.99
N ASN A 31 1.09 13.59 -9.83
CA ASN A 31 1.93 14.78 -9.70
C ASN A 31 3.10 14.54 -8.72
N THR A 32 4.29 15.07 -9.05
CA THR A 32 5.47 15.04 -8.19
C THR A 32 5.28 15.81 -6.87
N LEU A 33 4.39 16.81 -6.82
CA LEU A 33 4.09 17.56 -5.60
C LEU A 33 3.43 16.69 -4.53
N GLU A 34 2.53 15.79 -4.94
CA GLU A 34 1.83 14.86 -4.06
C GLU A 34 2.75 13.76 -3.53
N LEU A 35 3.85 13.50 -4.25
CA LEU A 35 4.83 12.47 -3.92
C LEU A 35 5.48 12.72 -2.54
N ASN A 36 5.72 13.95 -2.14
CA ASN A 36 6.55 14.20 -0.94
C ASN A 36 5.74 14.15 0.37
N SER A 37 4.57 14.80 0.42
CA SER A 37 3.77 14.90 1.64
C SER A 37 2.97 13.64 1.92
N ASN A 38 2.38 13.03 0.89
CA ASN A 38 1.45 11.91 1.05
C ASN A 38 2.17 10.56 1.03
N SER A 39 3.27 10.41 0.29
CA SER A 39 4.00 9.13 0.28
C SER A 39 4.62 8.80 1.61
N THR A 40 5.18 9.79 2.32
CA THR A 40 5.78 9.54 3.63
C THR A 40 4.73 9.02 4.60
N LYS A 41 3.56 9.68 4.66
CA LYS A 41 2.42 9.21 5.47
C LYS A 41 1.92 7.83 5.06
N LEU A 42 1.83 7.54 3.76
CA LEU A 42 1.43 6.22 3.28
C LEU A 42 2.44 5.17 3.72
N ILE A 43 3.74 5.41 3.50
CA ILE A 43 4.82 4.50 3.89
C ILE A 43 4.79 4.28 5.40
N ASP A 44 4.77 5.34 6.21
CA ASP A 44 4.81 5.22 7.67
C ASP A 44 3.61 4.44 8.23
N ASN A 45 2.43 4.63 7.64
CA ASN A 45 1.22 3.98 8.10
C ASN A 45 1.10 2.54 7.58
N PHE A 46 1.51 2.29 6.33
CA PHE A 46 1.22 1.04 5.62
C PHE A 46 2.40 0.07 5.56
N ILE A 47 3.62 0.58 5.69
CA ILE A 47 4.86 -0.15 5.42
C ILE A 47 5.79 -0.02 6.63
N VAL A 48 5.93 -1.09 7.42
CA VAL A 48 6.92 -1.12 8.50
C VAL A 48 8.31 -1.13 7.90
N ASN A 49 9.11 -0.16 8.35
CA ASN A 49 10.54 -0.03 8.09
C ASN A 49 11.31 -1.27 8.56
N GLY A 50 11.41 -2.28 7.69
CA GLY A 50 12.38 -3.36 7.84
C GLY A 50 13.74 -3.01 7.24
N THR A 51 13.75 -2.09 6.26
CA THR A 51 14.93 -1.59 5.51
C THR A 51 14.46 -0.56 4.47
N LEU A 52 14.19 0.70 4.88
CA LEU A 52 13.69 1.75 3.99
C LEU A 52 14.75 2.22 2.97
N ASN A 53 14.95 1.45 1.90
CA ASN A 53 15.58 1.95 0.68
C ASN A 53 14.53 2.66 -0.17
N ILE A 54 14.35 3.95 0.05
CA ILE A 54 13.43 4.80 -0.71
C ILE A 54 14.14 5.30 -1.97
N VAL A 55 13.71 4.82 -3.13
CA VAL A 55 14.20 5.30 -4.43
C VAL A 55 13.12 6.18 -5.07
N ARG A 56 13.33 7.49 -5.05
CA ARG A 56 12.44 8.47 -5.70
C ARG A 56 12.69 8.50 -7.20
N ARG A 57 11.61 8.54 -7.99
CA ARG A 57 11.60 8.68 -9.45
C ARG A 57 10.61 9.77 -9.85
N GLN A 58 10.67 10.25 -11.10
CA GLN A 58 9.81 11.35 -11.58
C GLN A 58 8.30 11.10 -11.42
N LYS A 59 7.82 9.85 -11.42
CA LYS A 59 6.38 9.52 -11.33
C LYS A 59 6.05 8.53 -10.22
N GLY A 60 6.87 8.49 -9.16
CA GLY A 60 6.63 7.55 -8.07
C GLY A 60 7.82 7.29 -7.17
N ILE A 61 7.56 6.49 -6.15
CA ILE A 61 8.55 6.04 -5.16
C ILE A 61 8.57 4.52 -5.17
N THR A 62 9.76 3.95 -5.16
CA THR A 62 9.96 2.55 -4.80
C THR A 62 10.42 2.48 -3.35
N VAL A 63 9.79 1.63 -2.56
CA VAL A 63 10.18 1.33 -1.18
C VAL A 63 10.27 -0.18 -0.98
N PHE A 64 11.10 -0.58 -0.02
CA PHE A 64 11.14 -1.94 0.50
C PHE A 64 10.62 -1.92 1.93
N GLY A 65 9.69 -2.81 2.24
CA GLY A 65 9.22 -2.96 3.62
C GLY A 65 8.14 -4.02 3.76
N ARG A 66 7.59 -4.10 4.97
CA ARG A 66 6.56 -5.09 5.32
C ARG A 66 5.21 -4.40 5.39
N ILE A 67 4.19 -4.98 4.78
CA ILE A 67 2.86 -4.38 4.76
C ILE A 67 2.17 -4.66 6.08
N LEU A 68 1.71 -3.60 6.75
CA LEU A 68 0.93 -3.72 7.97
C LEU A 68 -0.47 -4.24 7.64
N LYS A 69 -0.98 -5.15 8.46
CA LYS A 69 -2.40 -5.48 8.47
C LYS A 69 -3.17 -4.21 8.82
N GLU A 70 -4.23 -3.94 8.06
CA GLU A 70 -4.79 -2.60 8.02
C GLU A 70 -5.36 -2.10 9.38
N ASN A 71 -4.96 -0.89 9.80
CA ASN A 71 -5.65 0.00 10.75
C ASN A 71 -6.55 1.05 10.05
N SER A 72 -7.60 1.53 10.70
CA SER A 72 -8.61 2.46 10.14
C SER A 72 -8.10 3.85 9.68
N HIS A 73 -6.83 4.20 9.87
CA HIS A 73 -6.27 5.54 9.62
C HIS A 73 -5.72 5.79 8.20
N TYR A 74 -5.83 4.86 7.25
CA TYR A 74 -5.16 5.02 5.93
C TYR A 74 -5.88 5.91 4.92
N TYR A 75 -7.17 6.19 5.10
CA TYR A 75 -8.02 6.75 4.05
C TYR A 75 -7.45 8.05 3.45
N THR A 76 -6.88 8.94 4.27
CA THR A 76 -6.36 10.23 3.82
C THR A 76 -5.10 10.15 2.96
N SER A 77 -4.27 9.11 3.12
CA SER A 77 -3.00 9.01 2.40
C SER A 77 -3.14 8.36 1.03
N VAL A 78 -4.23 7.62 0.79
CA VAL A 78 -4.43 6.83 -0.43
C VAL A 78 -5.11 7.64 -1.55
N THR A 79 -5.82 8.72 -1.24
CA THR A 79 -6.54 9.54 -2.23
C THR A 79 -5.63 10.18 -3.29
N ALA A 80 -4.35 10.42 -2.98
CA ALA A 80 -3.37 10.96 -3.94
C ALA A 80 -2.65 9.89 -4.77
N LEU A 81 -2.77 8.61 -4.38
CA LEU A 81 -2.13 7.51 -5.09
C LEU A 81 -2.88 7.25 -6.41
N SER A 82 -2.18 7.12 -7.53
CA SER A 82 -2.79 6.63 -8.78
C SER A 82 -2.85 5.10 -8.80
N SER A 83 -1.76 4.45 -8.41
CA SER A 83 -1.69 3.00 -8.28
C SER A 83 -0.49 2.58 -7.44
N MET A 84 -0.50 1.33 -6.99
CA MET A 84 0.60 0.66 -6.31
C MET A 84 0.94 -0.61 -7.08
N LYS A 85 2.22 -0.87 -7.29
CA LYS A 85 2.71 -2.14 -7.84
C LYS A 85 3.55 -2.85 -6.79
N ILE A 86 3.31 -4.15 -6.62
CA ILE A 86 4.06 -4.99 -5.69
C ILE A 86 4.93 -5.95 -6.49
N SER A 87 6.19 -6.14 -6.07
CA SER A 87 7.06 -7.14 -6.67
C SER A 87 6.45 -8.54 -6.53
N HIS A 88 6.69 -9.39 -7.53
CA HIS A 88 6.19 -10.76 -7.62
C HIS A 88 4.68 -10.92 -7.85
N CYS A 89 3.88 -9.86 -7.74
CA CYS A 89 2.53 -9.83 -8.31
C CYS A 89 2.63 -9.57 -9.82
N LYS A 90 2.54 -10.62 -10.64
CA LYS A 90 2.86 -10.56 -12.07
C LYS A 90 1.99 -9.54 -12.85
N ASN A 91 0.76 -9.26 -12.41
CA ASN A 91 -0.21 -8.43 -13.16
C ASN A 91 -0.92 -7.35 -12.32
N SER A 92 -0.46 -7.06 -11.11
CA SER A 92 -1.33 -6.38 -10.13
C SER A 92 -0.86 -4.95 -9.90
N TYR A 93 -1.52 -4.02 -10.60
CA TYR A 93 -1.61 -2.63 -10.17
C TYR A 93 -2.81 -2.53 -9.23
N PHE A 94 -2.55 -2.21 -7.97
CA PHE A 94 -3.57 -1.95 -6.98
C PHE A 94 -3.95 -0.48 -7.08
N THR A 95 -5.24 -0.23 -7.31
CA THR A 95 -5.83 1.10 -7.29
C THR A 95 -6.02 1.58 -5.86
N PRO A 96 -6.26 2.89 -5.65
CA PRO A 96 -6.71 3.41 -4.36
C PRO A 96 -7.87 2.63 -3.75
N GLN A 97 -8.81 2.17 -4.58
CA GLN A 97 -9.96 1.38 -4.14
C GLN A 97 -9.52 0.03 -3.59
N ASP A 98 -8.53 -0.61 -4.20
CA ASP A 98 -7.99 -1.87 -3.70
C ASP A 98 -7.32 -1.75 -2.32
N ILE A 99 -6.74 -0.57 -2.03
CA ILE A 99 -6.02 -0.28 -0.79
C ILE A 99 -6.94 0.31 0.29
N THR A 100 -8.06 0.94 -0.08
CA THR A 100 -8.98 1.61 0.88
C THR A 100 -10.18 0.75 1.29
N MET A 101 -10.25 -0.50 0.84
CA MET A 101 -11.44 -1.34 1.02
C MET A 101 -11.39 -2.25 2.26
N SER A 102 -11.63 -1.69 3.45
CA SER A 102 -12.02 -2.51 4.62
C SER A 102 -12.75 -1.78 5.76
N THR A 103 -13.48 -0.67 5.56
CA THR A 103 -14.53 -0.25 6.53
C THR A 103 -15.55 0.76 5.96
N PHE A 104 -16.32 0.36 4.94
CA PHE A 104 -17.56 1.08 4.57
C PHE A 104 -18.72 0.09 4.47
N THR A 105 -19.04 -0.56 5.59
CA THR A 105 -20.29 -1.33 5.72
C THR A 105 -21.01 -1.11 7.05
N HIS A 106 -20.54 -0.20 7.93
CA HIS A 106 -21.17 0.03 9.24
C HIS A 106 -21.40 1.49 9.67
N LEU A 107 -21.22 2.49 8.81
CA LEU A 107 -21.37 3.92 9.18
C LEU A 107 -22.30 4.76 8.27
N GLN A 108 -23.19 4.14 7.49
CA GLN A 108 -24.21 4.87 6.70
C GLN A 108 -25.65 4.34 6.88
N LYS A 109 -25.97 3.78 8.05
CA LYS A 109 -27.35 3.50 8.46
C LYS A 109 -27.60 3.95 9.90
N THR A 110 -27.71 5.27 10.09
CA THR A 110 -28.46 5.95 11.15
C THR A 110 -28.76 7.35 10.66
#